data_AF-A0A7T5R8H1-F1
#
_entry.id   AF-A0A7T5R8H1-F1
#
_cell.length_a   1.000
_cell.length_b   1.000
_cell.length_c   1.000
_cell.angle_alpha   90.00
_cell.angle_beta   90.00
_cell.angle_gamma   90.00
#
_symmetry.space_group_name_H-M   'P 1'
#
loop_
_entity.id
_entity.type
_entity.pdbx_description
1 polymer ?
#
loop_
_entity_poly.entity_id
_entity_poly.type
_entity_poly.pdbx_seq_one_letter_code
_entity_poly.pdbx_strand_id
1 'polypeptide(L)' 'MRLEGGKLAVFVVLVVAGLYLALDHTPPFPLNHESIGLGAYHIVHAAAGVLLLIGASYLWYKG' A
#
# COMPACT_ATOMS: atom_id res chain seq x y z
N MET A 1 -1.53 13.87 -17.05
CA MET A 1 -2.85 14.13 -16.44
C MET A 1 -2.63 14.69 -15.04
N ARG A 2 -3.43 15.64 -14.57
CA ARG A 2 -3.22 16.30 -13.26
C ARG A 2 -4.35 15.90 -12.32
N LEU A 3 -4.00 15.17 -11.26
CA LEU A 3 -4.94 14.83 -10.21
C LEU A 3 -5.34 16.09 -9.43
N GLU A 4 -6.65 16.31 -9.30
CA GLU A 4 -7.21 17.36 -8.44
C GLU A 4 -7.26 16.91 -6.98
N GLY A 5 -7.39 17.87 -6.04
CA GLY A 5 -7.09 17.70 -4.61
C GLY A 5 -7.56 16.37 -3.98
N GLY A 6 -8.85 16.04 -4.08
CA GLY A 6 -9.38 14.79 -3.51
C GLY A 6 -8.81 13.52 -4.16
N LYS A 7 -8.64 13.52 -5.48
CA LYS A 7 -8.04 12.39 -6.21
C LYS A 7 -6.55 12.26 -5.91
N LEU A 8 -5.84 13.38 -5.73
CA LEU A 8 -4.44 13.40 -5.35
C LEU A 8 -4.23 12.79 -3.95
N ALA A 9 -5.07 13.15 -2.98
CA ALA A 9 -5.02 12.57 -1.64
C ALA A 9 -5.22 11.04 -1.68
N VAL A 10 -6.24 10.57 -2.41
CA VAL A 10 -6.50 9.13 -2.58
C VAL A 10 -5.31 8.45 -3.26
N PHE A 11 -4.77 9.03 -4.32
CA PHE A 11 -3.59 8.50 -5.01
C PHE A 11 -2.40 8.32 -4.06
N VAL A 12 -2.08 9.35 -3.26
CA VAL A 12 -0.98 9.30 -2.30
C VAL A 12 -1.20 8.20 -1.26
N VAL A 13 -2.41 8.08 -0.72
CA VAL A 13 -2.76 7.02 0.26
C VAL A 13 -2.58 5.64 -0.36
N LEU A 14 -3.08 5.42 -1.59
CA LEU A 14 -2.96 4.13 -2.28
C LEU A 14 -1.49 3.77 -2.55
N VAL A 15 -0.67 4.76 -2.95
CA VAL A 15 0.77 4.52 -3.18
C VAL A 15 1.50 4.19 -1.89
N VAL A 16 1.32 4.98 -0.82
CA VAL A 16 2.03 4.77 0.44
C VAL A 16 1.62 3.44 1.09
N ALA A 17 0.32 3.18 1.20
CA ALA A 17 -0.17 1.91 1.76
C ALA A 17 0.18 0.72 0.86
N GLY A 18 0.09 0.89 -0.46
CA GLY A 18 0.45 -0.14 -1.43
C GLY A 18 1.91 -0.54 -1.33
N LEU A 19 2.83 0.43 -1.27
CA LEU A 19 4.26 0.18 -1.08
C LEU A 19 4.53 -0.46 0.28
N TYR A 20 3.92 0.04 1.36
CA TYR A 20 4.12 -0.50 2.70
C TYR A 20 3.69 -1.97 2.81
N LEU A 21 2.56 -2.35 2.21
CA LEU A 21 2.07 -3.72 2.23
C LEU A 21 2.77 -4.64 1.22
N ALA A 22 3.20 -4.10 0.07
CA ALA A 22 3.92 -4.86 -0.93
C ALA A 22 5.35 -5.19 -0.49
N LEU A 23 5.97 -4.32 0.32
CA LEU A 23 7.25 -4.56 0.95
C LEU A 23 7.04 -5.41 2.21
N ASP A 24 7.90 -6.41 2.38
CA ASP A 24 7.86 -7.31 3.52
C ASP A 24 8.27 -6.54 4.80
N HIS A 25 7.26 -6.07 5.54
CA HIS A 25 7.45 -5.19 6.70
C HIS A 25 7.65 -6.03 7.96
N THR A 26 8.79 -6.70 8.02
CA THR A 26 9.25 -7.52 9.15
C THR A 26 10.08 -6.66 10.13
N PRO A 27 10.32 -7.11 11.38
CA PRO A 27 11.18 -6.37 12.31
C PRO A 27 12.56 -6.03 11.67
N PRO A 28 13.05 -4.78 11.78
CA PRO A 28 12.63 -3.70 12.69
C PRO A 28 11.64 -2.68 12.10
N PHE A 29 10.94 -2.98 10.99
CA PHE A 29 9.98 -2.03 10.41
C PHE A 29 8.84 -1.70 11.39
N PRO A 30 8.45 -0.42 11.54
CA PRO A 30 7.32 -0.05 12.39
C PRO A 30 6.01 -0.66 11.87
N LEU A 31 5.02 -0.83 12.75
CA LEU A 31 3.68 -1.36 12.44
C LEU A 31 3.65 -2.81 11.91
N ASN A 32 4.72 -3.58 12.10
CA ASN A 32 4.72 -5.01 11.80
C ASN A 32 3.85 -5.79 12.80
N HIS A 33 3.07 -6.72 12.27
CA HIS A 33 2.14 -7.52 13.07
C HIS A 33 2.84 -8.66 13.83
N GLU A 34 4.08 -9.02 13.45
CA GLU A 34 4.91 -9.99 14.17
C GLU A 34 5.26 -9.49 15.59
N SER A 35 5.54 -8.20 15.75
CA SER A 35 5.89 -7.57 17.02
C SER A 35 4.76 -7.61 18.06
N ILE A 36 3.51 -7.80 17.60
CA ILE A 36 2.31 -7.93 18.42
C ILE A 36 1.74 -9.37 18.39
N GLY A 37 2.48 -10.33 17.84
CA GLY A 37 2.15 -11.76 17.90
C GLY A 37 1.16 -12.29 16.85
N LEU A 38 0.87 -11.54 15.78
CA LEU A 38 -0.13 -11.91 14.75
C LEU A 38 0.41 -12.84 13.63
N GLY A 39 1.50 -13.58 13.87
CA GLY A 39 2.07 -14.54 12.90
C GLY A 39 2.87 -13.88 11.76
N ALA A 40 3.26 -14.66 10.74
CA ALA A 40 4.20 -14.26 9.68
C ALA A 40 3.64 -14.44 8.24
N TYR A 41 2.32 -14.41 8.07
CA TYR A 41 1.67 -14.63 6.77
C TYR A 41 1.68 -13.36 5.89
N HIS A 42 2.84 -12.93 5.44
CA HIS A 42 3.03 -11.69 4.65
C HIS A 42 2.53 -11.75 3.20
N ILE A 43 2.25 -12.95 2.69
CA ILE A 43 1.76 -13.12 1.31
C ILE A 43 0.44 -12.38 1.06
N VAL A 44 -0.41 -12.25 2.08
CA VAL A 44 -1.67 -11.51 2.00
C VAL A 44 -1.41 -10.01 1.85
N HIS A 45 -0.43 -9.47 2.60
CA HIS A 45 -0.01 -8.08 2.48
C HIS A 45 0.58 -7.80 1.11
N ALA A 46 1.46 -8.67 0.61
CA ALA A 46 2.06 -8.51 -0.71
C ALA A 46 0.98 -8.43 -1.82
N ALA A 47 0.01 -9.34 -1.80
CA ALA A 47 -1.10 -9.34 -2.75
C ALA A 47 -1.96 -8.07 -2.64
N ALA A 48 -2.34 -7.66 -1.41
CA ALA A 48 -3.11 -6.44 -1.19
C ALA A 48 -2.36 -5.19 -1.63
N GLY A 49 -1.05 -5.11 -1.34
CA GLY A 49 -0.18 -4.01 -1.74
C GLY A 49 -0.14 -3.84 -3.26
N VAL A 50 0.03 -4.93 -4.00
CA VAL A 50 -0.01 -4.92 -5.47
C VAL A 50 -1.34 -4.39 -6.00
N LEU A 51 -2.47 -4.84 -5.43
CA LEU A 51 -3.79 -4.36 -5.86
C LEU A 51 -3.97 -2.84 -5.62
N LEU A 52 -3.48 -2.32 -4.49
CA LEU A 52 -3.50 -0.89 -4.20
C LEU A 52 -2.66 -0.09 -5.21
N LEU A 53 -1.47 -0.60 -5.57
CA LEU A 53 -0.60 0.05 -6.56
C LEU A 53 -1.21 0.04 -7.97
N ILE A 54 -1.88 -1.05 -8.35
CA ILE A 54 -2.66 -1.11 -9.60
C ILE A 54 -3.78 -0.06 -9.57
N GLY A 55 -4.51 0.03 -8.46
CA GLY A 55 -5.56 1.05 -8.26
C GLY A 55 -5.03 2.48 -8.36
N ALA A 56 -3.89 2.76 -7.74
CA ALA A 56 -3.21 4.06 -7.83
C ALA A 56 -2.80 4.38 -9.27
N SER A 57 -2.23 3.41 -9.97
CA SER A 57 -1.80 3.54 -11.37
C SER A 57 -2.98 3.80 -12.29
N TYR A 58 -4.10 3.10 -12.07
CA TYR A 58 -5.35 3.32 -12.80
C TYR A 58 -5.94 4.72 -12.53
N LEU A 59 -5.98 5.14 -11.27
CA LEU A 59 -6.47 6.47 -10.87
C LEU A 59 -5.63 7.57 -11.52
N TRP A 60 -4.31 7.42 -11.56
CA TRP A 60 -3.41 8.36 -12.23
C TRP A 60 -3.59 8.38 -13.75
N TYR A 61 -3.83 7.22 -14.37
CA TYR A 61 -4.06 7.12 -15.81
C TYR A 61 -5.40 7.76 -16.25
N LYS A 62 -6.43 7.71 -15.41
CA LYS A 62 -7.79 8.20 -15.73
C LYS A 62 -8.11 9.58 -15.14
N GLY A 63 -7.31 10.08 -14.21
CA GLY A 63 -7.55 11.31 -13.45
C GLY A 63 -6.76 12.49 -13.94
#